data_AF-A0AAN8FEV9-F1
#
_entry.id   AF-A0AAN8FEV9-F1
#
_cell.length_a   1.000
_cell.length_b   1.000
_cell.length_c   1.000
_cell.angle_alpha   90.00
_cell.angle_beta   90.00
_cell.angle_gamma   90.00
#
_symmetry.space_group_name_H-M   'P 1'
#
loop_
_entity.id
_entity.type
_entity.pdbx_description
1 polymer ?
#
loop_
_entity_poly.entity_id
_entity_poly.type
_entity_poly.pdbx_seq_one_letter_code
_entity_poly.pdbx_strand_id
1 'polypeptide(L)'
;MRNFSRFFELAAQNELAVIVRPGPYICGEWENGGLPYWLLKYPNITQRSSDINFLREALAWWDVLLRMIRPYLWQNNGPVIMVQVNASACLSSPGTSARAVI
;
A
#
# COMPACT_ATOMS: atom_id res chain seq x y z
N MET A 1 5.10 13.39 8.77
CA MET A 1 6.04 13.46 7.63
C MET A 1 5.28 13.04 6.37
N ARG A 2 5.10 13.92 5.37
CA ARG A 2 4.32 13.62 4.14
C ARG A 2 5.19 13.30 2.91
N ASN A 3 6.52 13.37 3.05
CA ASN A 3 7.47 13.17 1.96
C ASN A 3 8.14 11.78 2.09
N PHE A 4 7.67 10.83 1.28
CA PHE A 4 8.18 9.45 1.25
C PHE A 4 9.63 9.38 0.76
N SER A 5 9.96 10.14 -0.29
CA SER A 5 11.32 10.22 -0.84
C SER A 5 12.35 10.58 0.21
N ARG A 6 12.06 11.62 1.02
CA ARG A 6 12.96 12.06 2.07
C ARG A 6 13.15 11.00 3.17
N PHE A 7 12.10 10.24 3.49
CA PHE A 7 12.21 9.14 4.46
C PHE A 7 13.12 8.03 3.93
N PHE A 8 12.98 7.64 2.67
CA PHE A 8 13.84 6.63 2.06
C PHE A 8 15.29 7.11 1.92
N GLU A 9 15.50 8.37 1.53
CA GLU A 9 16.84 8.97 1.49
C GLU A 9 17.54 8.89 2.85
N LEU A 10 16.83 9.25 3.93
CA LEU A 10 17.36 9.19 5.28
C LEU A 10 17.65 7.75 5.72
N ALA A 11 16.76 6.80 5.41
CA ALA A 11 16.99 5.39 5.70
C ALA A 11 18.24 4.87 4.99
N ALA A 12 18.42 5.21 3.70
CA ALA A 12 19.60 4.85 2.94
C ALA A 12 20.89 5.47 3.50
N GLN A 13 20.85 6.75 3.89
CA GLN A 13 21.99 7.43 4.53
C GLN A 13 22.44 6.79 5.85
N ASN A 14 21.52 6.11 6.55
CA ASN A 14 21.78 5.42 7.81
C ASN A 14 21.92 3.90 7.63
N GLU A 15 22.05 3.42 6.40
CA GLU A 15 22.20 1.99 6.07
C GLU A 15 21.07 1.10 6.62
N LEU A 16 19.86 1.66 6.74
CA LEU A 16 18.68 0.97 7.23
C LEU A 16 17.89 0.34 6.08
N ALA A 17 17.57 -0.95 6.21
CA ALA A 17 16.64 -1.63 5.34
C ALA A 17 15.19 -1.21 5.65
N VAL A 18 14.38 -1.05 4.61
CA VAL A 18 13.00 -0.58 4.74
C VAL A 18 12.02 -1.64 4.22
N ILE A 19 11.03 -1.96 5.05
CA ILE A 19 9.85 -2.74 4.68
C ILE A 19 8.67 -1.79 4.59
N VAL A 20 8.12 -1.62 3.38
CA VAL A 20 7.01 -0.69 3.15
C VAL A 20 5.68 -1.43 3.26
N ARG A 21 4.74 -0.87 4.03
CA ARG A 21 3.37 -1.41 4.20
C ARG A 21 2.35 -0.36 3.76
N PRO A 22 2.20 -0.12 2.45
CA PRO A 22 1.63 1.13 1.97
C PRO A 22 0.09 1.13 1.82
N GLY A 23 -0.61 0.07 2.26
CA GLY A 23 -2.08 0.02 2.25
C GLY A 23 -2.64 -0.65 1.00
N PRO A 24 -3.90 -0.39 0.59
CA PRO A 24 -4.72 0.79 0.87
C PRO A 24 -5.33 0.82 2.27
N TYR A 25 -5.35 -0.31 2.96
CA TYR A 25 -5.78 -0.43 4.36
C TYR A 25 -4.61 -0.94 5.20
N ILE A 26 -4.29 -0.26 6.30
CA ILE A 26 -3.11 -0.55 7.13
C ILE A 26 -3.44 -0.96 8.57
N CYS A 27 -4.70 -0.80 9.01
CA CYS A 27 -5.15 -1.16 10.37
C CYS A 27 -4.29 -0.56 11.50
N GLY A 28 -3.60 0.56 11.26
CA GLY A 28 -2.65 1.15 12.21
C GLY A 28 -3.30 2.08 13.23
N GLU A 29 -4.48 1.68 13.74
CA GLU A 29 -5.28 2.47 14.69
C GLU A 29 -5.55 3.91 14.22
N TRP A 30 -5.49 4.10 12.90
CA TRP A 30 -5.68 5.38 12.24
C TRP A 30 -7.10 5.49 11.72
N GLU A 31 -7.60 6.71 11.62
CA GLU A 31 -8.94 7.01 11.12
C GLU A 31 -9.30 6.21 9.86
N ASN A 32 -10.43 5.51 9.93
CA ASN A 32 -10.95 4.63 8.88
C ASN A 32 -9.92 3.60 8.34
N GLY A 33 -8.96 3.17 9.18
CA GLY A 33 -7.90 2.23 8.81
C GLY A 33 -6.95 2.73 7.72
N GLY A 34 -6.90 4.05 7.49
CA GLY A 34 -6.15 4.70 6.41
C GLY A 34 -6.96 4.89 5.12
N LEU A 35 -8.19 4.38 5.03
CA LEU A 35 -9.03 4.54 3.86
C LEU A 35 -9.63 5.96 3.80
N PRO A 36 -9.61 6.63 2.64
CA PRO A 36 -10.19 7.97 2.54
C PRO A 36 -11.71 7.99 2.76
N TYR A 37 -12.20 8.93 3.57
CA TYR A 37 -13.64 9.07 3.88
C TYR A 37 -14.51 9.32 2.65
N TRP A 38 -13.98 9.91 1.58
CA TRP A 38 -14.73 10.12 0.35
C TRP A 38 -15.15 8.83 -0.34
N LEU A 39 -14.53 7.68 0.00
CA LEU A 39 -15.00 6.37 -0.46
C LEU A 39 -16.43 6.10 0.00
N LEU A 40 -16.85 6.61 1.16
CA LEU A 40 -18.20 6.44 1.68
C LEU A 40 -19.28 7.19 0.87
N LYS A 41 -18.88 8.06 -0.07
CA LYS A 41 -19.82 8.72 -0.98
C LYS A 41 -20.34 7.80 -2.09
N TYR A 42 -19.65 6.68 -2.34
CA TYR A 42 -20.11 5.67 -3.28
C TYR A 42 -21.29 4.89 -2.66
N PRO A 43 -22.46 4.85 -3.32
CA PRO A 43 -23.61 4.14 -2.78
C PRO A 43 -23.31 2.63 -2.68
N ASN A 44 -23.61 2.04 -1.52
CA ASN A 44 -23.44 0.61 -1.24
C ASN A 44 -22.01 0.08 -1.41
N ILE A 45 -20.98 0.93 -1.29
CA ILE A 45 -19.59 0.47 -1.41
C ILE A 45 -19.25 -0.55 -0.32
N THR A 46 -18.70 -1.68 -0.74
CA THR A 46 -18.14 -2.66 0.19
C THR A 46 -16.62 -2.49 0.23
N GLN A 47 -16.12 -1.82 1.26
CA GLN A 47 -14.67 -1.64 1.44
C GLN A 47 -13.96 -2.97 1.65
N ARG A 48 -12.67 -3.05 1.25
CA ARG A 48 -11.83 -4.25 1.41
C ARG A 48 -12.43 -5.51 0.77
N SER A 49 -13.17 -5.33 -0.32
CA SER A 49 -13.80 -6.40 -1.09
C SER A 49 -13.44 -6.30 -2.57
N SER A 50 -14.00 -7.19 -3.39
CA SER A 50 -13.89 -7.16 -4.85
C SER A 50 -14.90 -6.19 -5.51
N ASP A 51 -15.52 -5.28 -4.74
CA ASP A 51 -16.37 -4.22 -5.26
C ASP A 51 -15.62 -3.40 -6.32
N ILE A 52 -16.22 -3.23 -7.49
CA ILE A 52 -15.60 -2.58 -8.65
C ILE A 52 -15.22 -1.13 -8.34
N ASN A 53 -16.05 -0.41 -7.58
CA ASN A 53 -15.76 0.98 -7.18
C ASN A 53 -14.59 1.01 -6.21
N PHE A 54 -14.54 0.09 -5.23
CA PHE A 54 -13.42 0.01 -4.30
C PHE A 54 -12.12 -0.36 -5.01
N LEU A 55 -12.14 -1.38 -5.88
CA LEU A 55 -10.97 -1.83 -6.63
C LEU A 55 -10.43 -0.73 -7.56
N ARG A 56 -11.30 0.01 -8.25
CA ARG A 56 -10.89 1.12 -9.12
C ARG A 56 -10.10 2.16 -8.33
N GLU A 57 -10.61 2.61 -7.19
CA GLU A 57 -9.96 3.62 -6.37
C GLU A 57 -8.68 3.09 -5.72
N ALA A 58 -8.70 1.84 -5.25
CA ALA A 58 -7.52 1.18 -4.71
C ALA A 58 -6.40 1.05 -5.75
N LEU A 59 -6.72 0.66 -6.99
CA LEU A 59 -5.77 0.56 -8.08
C LEU A 59 -5.21 1.92 -8.49
N ALA A 60 -6.05 2.96 -8.54
CA ALA A 60 -5.60 4.33 -8.80
C ALA A 60 -4.62 4.83 -7.73
N TRP A 61 -4.89 4.53 -6.45
CA TRP A 61 -3.97 4.80 -5.35
C TRP A 61 -2.64 4.06 -5.51
N TRP A 62 -2.71 2.76 -5.81
CA TRP A 62 -1.52 1.93 -6.02
C TRP A 62 -0.66 2.41 -7.19
N ASP A 63 -1.24 2.83 -8.31
CA ASP A 63 -0.48 3.30 -9.46
C ASP A 63 0.40 4.51 -9.10
N VAL A 64 -0.16 5.48 -8.39
CA VAL A 64 0.58 6.67 -7.94
C VAL A 64 1.68 6.28 -6.95
N LEU A 65 1.35 5.42 -5.99
CA LEU A 65 2.21 5.02 -4.90
C LEU A 65 3.40 4.16 -5.36
N LEU A 66 3.15 3.17 -6.21
CA LEU A 66 4.21 2.32 -6.77
C LEU A 66 5.16 3.13 -7.65
N ARG A 67 4.67 4.11 -8.41
CA ARG A 67 5.54 5.02 -9.16
C ARG A 67 6.49 5.81 -8.26
N MET A 68 6.04 6.20 -7.07
CA MET A 68 6.89 6.89 -6.09
C MET A 68 7.89 5.96 -5.38
N ILE A 69 7.51 4.72 -5.09
CA ILE A 69 8.37 3.75 -4.39
C ILE A 69 9.40 3.11 -5.32
N ARG A 70 9.08 2.93 -6.61
CA ARG A 70 9.91 2.20 -7.58
C ARG A 70 11.39 2.61 -7.57
N PRO A 71 11.78 3.91 -7.56
CA PRO A 71 13.19 4.30 -7.54
C PRO A 71 13.94 3.85 -6.28
N TYR A 72 13.23 3.57 -5.18
CA TYR A 72 13.80 3.21 -3.88
C TYR A 72 13.80 1.70 -3.62
N LEU A 73 13.39 0.88 -4.59
CA LEU A 73 13.49 -0.57 -4.49
C LEU A 73 14.95 -1.03 -4.46
N TRP A 74 15.23 -2.12 -3.76
CA TRP A 74 16.56 -2.73 -3.69
C TRP A 74 17.17 -3.00 -5.07
N GLN A 75 16.36 -3.45 -6.03
CA GLN A 75 16.78 -3.67 -7.43
C GLN A 75 17.29 -2.39 -8.12
N ASN A 76 16.88 -1.20 -7.64
CA ASN A 76 17.27 0.11 -8.15
C ASN A 76 18.27 0.82 -7.21
N ASN A 77 19.02 0.06 -6.39
CA ASN A 77 19.94 0.57 -5.38
C ASN A 77 19.29 1.43 -4.28
N GLY A 78 18.01 1.17 -3.97
CA GLY A 78 17.31 1.82 -2.88
C GLY A 78 17.17 0.95 -1.62
N PRO A 79 16.73 1.53 -0.49
CA PRO A 79 16.68 0.83 0.80
C PRO A 79 15.47 -0.11 0.96
N VAL A 80 14.50 -0.11 0.03
CA VAL A 80 13.26 -0.89 0.15
C VAL A 80 13.48 -2.34 -0.28
N ILE A 81 13.44 -3.26 0.68
CA ILE A 81 13.68 -4.68 0.46
C ILE A 81 12.40 -5.50 0.30
N MET A 82 11.25 -4.98 0.78
CA MET A 82 9.98 -5.70 0.75
C MET A 82 8.80 -4.72 0.78
N VAL A 83 7.73 -5.08 0.08
CA VAL A 83 6.46 -4.34 0.06
C VAL A 83 5.32 -5.27 0.45
N GLN A 84 4.52 -4.87 1.43
CA GLN A 84 3.32 -5.61 1.84
C GLN A 84 2.08 -5.16 1.06
N VAL A 85 1.45 -6.06 0.32
CA VAL A 85 0.35 -5.74 -0.61
C VAL A 85 -1.02 -5.59 0.09
N ASN A 86 -1.26 -6.22 1.23
CA ASN A 86 -2.54 -6.02 1.94
C ASN A 86 -2.45 -6.32 3.45
N ALA A 87 -3.11 -5.48 4.25
CA ALA A 87 -3.50 -5.67 5.65
C ALA A 87 -4.25 -6.99 5.95
N SER A 88 -5.15 -7.40 5.05
CA SER A 88 -6.25 -8.30 5.46
C SER A 88 -7.07 -8.94 4.33
N ALA A 89 -6.52 -9.15 3.14
CA ALA A 89 -7.32 -9.69 2.02
C ALA A 89 -7.84 -11.13 2.23
N CYS A 90 -7.32 -11.88 3.21
CA CYS A 90 -7.55 -13.33 3.27
C CYS A 90 -8.08 -13.81 4.63
N LEU A 91 -9.30 -13.42 5.01
CA LEU A 91 -10.10 -14.21 5.97
C LEU A 91 -11.43 -14.72 5.38
N SER A 92 -11.74 -14.46 4.11
CA SER A 92 -13.04 -14.86 3.54
C SER A 92 -13.03 -15.32 2.08
N SER A 93 -11.89 -15.62 1.46
CA SER A 93 -11.88 -16.21 0.11
C SER A 93 -10.83 -17.32 -0.02
N PRO A 94 -11.25 -18.59 -0.19
CA PRO A 94 -10.33 -19.68 -0.47
C PRO A 94 -9.90 -19.56 -1.94
N GLY A 95 -8.66 -19.18 -2.21
CA GLY A 95 -8.05 -19.40 -3.54
C GLY A 95 -7.17 -18.30 -4.15
N THR A 96 -7.04 -17.11 -3.56
CA THR A 96 -6.17 -16.08 -4.16
C THR A 96 -4.77 -16.14 -3.57
N SER A 97 -3.86 -16.80 -4.28
CA SER A 97 -2.42 -16.71 -4.03
C SER A 97 -1.96 -15.28 -4.29
N ALA A 98 -1.76 -14.51 -3.23
CA ALA A 98 -1.06 -13.23 -3.31
C ALA A 98 0.43 -13.52 -3.52
N ARG A 99 0.85 -13.62 -4.79
CA ARG A 99 2.26 -13.60 -5.15
C ARG A 99 2.80 -12.20 -4.93
N ALA A 100 3.55 -12.01 -3.85
CA ALA A 100 4.48 -10.90 -3.74
C ALA A 100 5.64 -11.20 -4.70
N VAL A 101 5.63 -10.55 -5.87
CA VAL A 101 6.80 -10.53 -6.77
C VAL A 101 7.35 -9.11 -6.71
N ILE A 102 8.60 -9.02 -6.27
CA ILE A 102 9.48 -7.87 -6.48
C ILE A 102 10.14 -8.08 -7.84
#